data_AF-A0A1H7VAN3-F1
#
_entry.id   AF-A0A1H7VAN3-F1
#
_cell.length_a   1.000
_cell.length_b   1.000
_cell.length_c   1.000
_cell.angle_alpha   90.00
_cell.angle_beta   90.00
_cell.angle_gamma   90.00
#
_symmetry.space_group_name_H-M   'P 1'
#
loop_
_entity.id
_entity.type
_entity.pdbx_description
1 polymer ?
#
loop_
_entity_poly.entity_id
_entity_poly.type
_entity_poly.pdbx_seq_one_letter_code
_entity_poly.pdbx_strand_id
1 'polypeptide(L)'
;MNRPITITLEGVQYMIDIDMERQSSNIIYHVKPPQHLTTDIPASFDIVQKEDGDMPCYDQQQALTEKGKQIMDVICKQLQQLPPQFKGGKNQKIGEQG
;
A
#
# COMPACT_ATOMS: atom_id res chain seq x y z
N MET A 1 8.08 5.27 -7.42
CA MET A 1 9.20 4.46 -6.85
C MET A 1 8.68 3.05 -6.76
N ASN A 2 9.27 2.12 -7.51
CA ASN A 2 8.83 0.73 -7.52
C ASN A 2 9.48 -0.03 -6.34
N ARG A 3 8.65 -0.75 -5.57
CA ARG A 3 9.09 -1.57 -4.47
C ARG A 3 8.31 -2.88 -4.45
N PRO A 4 8.99 -4.03 -4.46
CA PRO A 4 8.32 -5.30 -4.22
C PRO A 4 7.97 -5.44 -2.74
N ILE A 5 6.72 -5.83 -2.46
CA ILE A 5 6.28 -6.29 -1.14
C ILE A 5 6.08 -7.80 -1.21
N THR A 6 6.74 -8.51 -0.32
CA THR A 6 6.49 -9.93 -0.12
C THR A 6 5.36 -10.10 0.89
N ILE A 7 4.31 -10.78 0.48
CA ILE A 7 3.23 -11.23 1.35
C ILE A 7 3.28 -12.74 1.51
N THR A 8 2.83 -13.26 2.64
CA THR A 8 2.66 -14.70 2.84
C THR A 8 1.17 -14.97 3.07
N LEU A 9 0.59 -15.83 2.25
CA LEU A 9 -0.81 -16.24 2.34
C LEU A 9 -0.87 -17.77 2.22
N GLU A 10 -1.50 -18.42 3.20
CA GLU A 10 -1.63 -19.89 3.25
C GLU A 10 -0.28 -20.65 3.13
N GLY A 11 0.81 -20.04 3.63
CA GLY A 11 2.16 -20.61 3.54
C GLY A 11 2.85 -20.39 2.19
N VAL A 12 2.20 -19.72 1.24
CA VAL A 12 2.78 -19.33 -0.06
C VAL A 12 3.23 -17.88 0.00
N GLN A 13 4.45 -17.61 -0.46
CA GLN A 13 4.98 -16.26 -0.57
C GLN A 13 4.67 -15.69 -1.96
N TYR A 14 4.05 -14.52 -2.00
CA TYR A 14 3.81 -13.77 -3.22
C TYR A 14 4.61 -12.48 -3.18
N MET A 15 5.29 -12.17 -4.28
CA MET A 15 5.96 -10.90 -4.47
C MET A 15 5.09 -10.01 -5.35
N ILE A 16 4.72 -8.85 -4.82
CA ILE A 16 3.81 -7.91 -5.47
C ILE A 16 4.54 -6.60 -5.64
N ASP A 17 4.65 -6.15 -6.88
CA ASP A 17 5.25 -4.88 -7.20
C ASP A 17 4.30 -3.74 -6.86
N ILE A 18 4.81 -2.72 -6.18
CA ILE A 18 4.03 -1.53 -5.86
C ILE A 18 4.81 -0.32 -6.36
N ASP A 19 4.18 0.51 -7.18
CA ASP A 19 4.73 1.82 -7.52
C ASP A 19 4.08 2.90 -6.67
N MET A 20 4.91 3.67 -5.96
CA MET A 20 4.46 4.78 -5.15
C MET A 20 4.54 6.09 -5.96
N GLU A 21 3.40 6.75 -6.09
CA GLU A 21 3.25 8.11 -6.59
C GLU A 21 2.86 9.04 -5.43
N ARG A 22 3.64 10.09 -5.18
CA ARG A 22 3.30 11.11 -4.18
C ARG A 22 2.63 12.28 -4.86
N GLN A 23 1.48 12.66 -4.33
CA GLN A 23 0.76 13.87 -4.69
C GLN A 23 0.79 14.88 -3.54
N SER A 24 0.32 16.10 -3.79
CA SER A 24 0.42 17.22 -2.85
C SER A 24 -0.27 16.99 -1.50
N SER A 25 -1.22 16.05 -1.40
CA SER A 25 -1.96 15.77 -0.16
C SER A 25 -2.27 14.28 0.05
N ASN A 26 -1.79 13.41 -0.85
CA ASN A 26 -2.06 11.98 -0.80
C ASN A 26 -0.87 11.21 -1.40
N ILE A 27 -0.75 9.94 -1.03
CA ILE A 27 0.16 8.98 -1.64
C ILE A 27 -0.70 7.92 -2.32
N ILE A 28 -0.43 7.68 -3.60
CA ILE A 28 -1.06 6.62 -4.38
C ILE A 28 -0.05 5.48 -4.50
N TYR A 29 -0.49 4.28 -4.17
CA TYR A 29 0.27 3.06 -4.33
C TYR A 29 -0.38 2.23 -5.43
N HIS A 30 0.23 2.22 -6.60
CA HIS A 30 -0.17 1.41 -7.74
C HIS A 30 0.32 -0.02 -7.54
N VAL A 31 -0.60 -0.92 -7.18
CA VAL A 31 -0.35 -2.34 -7.00
C VAL A 31 -0.33 -3.02 -8.36
N LYS A 32 0.77 -3.72 -8.63
CA LYS A 32 1.02 -4.50 -9.84
C LYS A 32 1.15 -5.97 -9.43
N PRO A 33 0.03 -6.71 -9.37
CA PRO A 33 0.08 -8.12 -9.05
C PRO A 33 0.78 -8.89 -10.18
N PRO A 34 1.53 -9.95 -9.87
CA PRO A 34 2.06 -10.86 -10.89
C PRO A 34 0.91 -11.53 -11.66
N GLN A 35 1.19 -11.99 -12.89
CA GLN A 35 0.16 -12.53 -13.81
C GLN A 35 -0.73 -13.60 -13.19
N HIS A 36 -0.20 -14.44 -12.30
CA HIS A 36 -0.94 -15.54 -11.65
C HIS A 36 -1.90 -15.07 -10.53
N LEU A 37 -1.86 -13.80 -10.13
CA LEU A 37 -2.79 -13.18 -9.18
C LEU A 37 -3.80 -12.26 -9.86
N THR A 38 -3.74 -12.11 -11.20
CA THR A 38 -4.66 -11.22 -11.94
C THR A 38 -6.11 -11.70 -11.94
N THR A 39 -6.35 -12.96 -11.56
CA THR A 39 -7.68 -13.55 -11.30
C THR A 39 -8.27 -13.11 -9.96
N ASP A 40 -7.43 -12.74 -9.01
CA ASP A 40 -7.83 -12.35 -7.65
C ASP A 40 -7.78 -10.84 -7.43
N ILE A 41 -6.85 -10.17 -8.11
CA ILE A 41 -6.57 -8.73 -7.99
C ILE A 41 -6.48 -8.15 -9.41
N PRO A 42 -7.19 -7.05 -9.72
CA PRO A 42 -7.04 -6.35 -10.99
C PRO A 42 -5.58 -6.01 -11.30
N ALA A 43 -5.18 -6.08 -12.57
CA ALA A 43 -3.82 -5.74 -13.01
C ALA A 43 -3.43 -4.28 -12.69
N SER A 44 -4.43 -3.40 -12.57
CA SER A 44 -4.28 -2.01 -12.15
C SER A 44 -5.14 -1.81 -10.92
N PHE A 45 -4.52 -1.74 -9.75
CA PHE A 45 -5.20 -1.55 -8.48
C PHE A 45 -4.49 -0.48 -7.67
N ASP A 46 -5.22 0.54 -7.21
CA ASP A 46 -4.64 1.68 -6.52
C ASP A 46 -5.06 1.70 -5.04
N ILE A 47 -4.09 1.83 -4.15
CA ILE A 47 -4.31 2.09 -2.73
C ILE A 47 -4.00 3.56 -2.47
N VAL A 48 -4.91 4.27 -1.83
CA VAL A 48 -4.73 5.69 -1.54
C VAL A 48 -4.53 5.90 -0.04
N GLN A 49 -3.45 6.56 0.30
CA GLN A 49 -3.20 7.06 1.65
C GLN A 49 -3.32 8.58 1.66
N LYS A 50 -4.26 9.11 2.42
CA LYS A 50 -4.42 10.57 2.57
C LYS A 50 -3.43 11.09 3.60
N GLU A 51 -2.98 12.35 3.48
CA GLU A 51 -2.08 12.97 4.46
C GLU A 51 -2.68 13.00 5.88
N ASP A 52 -3.99 13.27 5.99
CA ASP A 52 -4.75 13.23 7.25
C ASP A 52 -5.33 11.83 7.57
N GLY A 53 -5.08 10.84 6.70
CA GLY A 53 -5.57 9.47 6.87
C GLY A 53 -4.51 8.59 7.51
N ASP A 54 -4.78 8.10 8.71
CA ASP A 54 -3.85 7.23 9.46
C ASP A 54 -3.51 5.93 8.71
N MET A 55 -4.40 5.45 7.83
CA MET A 55 -4.24 4.18 7.13
C MET A 55 -4.43 4.30 5.61
N PRO A 56 -3.52 3.70 4.80
CA PRO A 56 -3.76 3.44 3.38
C PRO A 56 -5.02 2.58 3.25
N CYS A 57 -6.01 3.09 2.54
CA CYS A 57 -7.28 2.40 2.32
C CYS A 57 -7.47 2.18 0.82
N TYR A 58 -7.92 0.99 0.46
CA TYR A 58 -8.32 0.67 -0.91
C TYR A 58 -9.83 0.78 -1.04
N ASP A 59 -10.30 1.05 -2.26
CA ASP A 59 -11.73 1.14 -2.51
C ASP A 59 -12.36 -0.27 -2.44
N GLN A 60 -13.20 -0.49 -1.42
CA GLN A 60 -13.85 -1.79 -1.18
C GLN A 60 -14.92 -2.13 -2.24
N GLN A 61 -15.30 -1.18 -3.10
CA GLN A 61 -16.21 -1.41 -4.22
C GLN A 61 -15.48 -1.99 -5.45
N GLN A 62 -14.15 -2.09 -5.41
CA GLN A 62 -13.40 -2.76 -6.47
C GLN A 62 -13.65 -4.28 -6.46
N ALA A 63 -13.67 -4.87 -7.65
CA ALA A 63 -13.96 -6.29 -7.89
C ALA A 63 -12.79 -7.19 -7.41
N LEU A 64 -12.65 -7.31 -6.10
CA LEU A 64 -11.71 -8.22 -5.44
C LEU A 64 -12.41 -9.52 -5.06
N THR A 65 -11.76 -10.65 -5.33
CA THR A 65 -12.13 -11.93 -4.73
C THR A 65 -11.85 -11.90 -3.22
N GLU A 66 -12.35 -12.87 -2.45
CA GLU A 66 -12.01 -12.99 -1.03
C GLU A 66 -10.50 -13.06 -0.80
N LYS A 67 -9.81 -13.81 -1.66
CA LYS A 67 -8.34 -13.89 -1.67
C LYS A 67 -7.69 -12.54 -1.99
N GLY A 68 -8.20 -11.82 -2.99
CA GLY A 68 -7.74 -10.47 -3.32
C GLY A 68 -7.87 -9.48 -2.15
N LYS A 69 -8.97 -9.56 -1.39
CA LYS A 69 -9.17 -8.76 -0.17
C LYS A 69 -8.14 -9.08 0.92
N GLN A 70 -7.84 -10.36 1.15
CA GLN A 70 -6.82 -10.76 2.12
C GLN A 70 -5.43 -10.25 1.73
N ILE A 71 -5.09 -10.34 0.43
CA ILE A 71 -3.82 -9.82 -0.09
C ILE A 71 -3.73 -8.31 0.11
N MET A 72 -4.79 -7.57 -0.23
CA MET A 72 -4.83 -6.11 -0.03
C MET A 72 -4.74 -5.72 1.44
N ASP A 73 -5.41 -6.43 2.35
CA ASP A 73 -5.32 -6.16 3.79
C ASP A 73 -3.87 -6.30 4.30
N VAL A 74 -3.17 -7.35 3.87
CA VAL A 74 -1.75 -7.56 4.21
C VAL A 74 -0.88 -6.46 3.60
N ILE A 75 -1.11 -6.08 2.34
CA ILE A 75 -0.37 -4.98 1.70
C ILE A 75 -0.59 -3.68 2.45
N CYS A 76 -1.83 -3.32 2.78
CA CYS A 76 -2.15 -2.12 3.56
C CYS A 76 -1.43 -2.12 4.91
N LYS A 77 -1.40 -3.24 5.63
CA LYS A 77 -0.66 -3.38 6.90
C LYS A 77 0.85 -3.23 6.71
N GLN A 78 1.43 -3.75 5.63
CA GLN A 78 2.85 -3.58 5.31
C GLN A 78 3.16 -2.12 4.96
N LEU A 79 2.30 -1.47 4.17
CA LEU A 79 2.42 -0.05 3.83
C LEU A 79 2.32 0.84 5.08
N GLN A 80 1.51 0.47 6.08
CA GLN A 80 1.46 1.18 7.37
C GLN A 80 2.77 1.08 8.17
N GLN A 81 3.53 -0.01 8.03
CA GLN A 81 4.81 -0.16 8.72
C GLN A 81 5.94 0.60 8.02
N LEU A 82 5.68 1.21 6.86
CA LEU A 82 6.70 1.98 6.16
C LEU A 82 7.11 3.21 7.00
N PRO A 83 8.42 3.53 7.01
CA PRO A 83 8.93 4.66 7.77
C PRO A 83 8.21 5.97 7.43
N PRO A 84 8.09 6.92 8.37
CA PRO A 84 7.38 8.19 8.16
C PRO A 84 7.97 9.05 7.04
N GLN A 85 9.25 8.88 6.69
CA GLN A 85 9.83 9.50 5.48
C GLN A 85 9.13 9.09 4.17
N PHE A 86 8.33 8.00 4.22
CA PHE A 86 7.48 7.53 3.14
C PHE A 86 6.04 8.02 3.24
N LYS A 87 5.56 8.41 4.43
CA LYS A 87 4.17 8.83 4.72
C LYS A 87 3.90 10.32 4.50
N GLY A 88 4.85 11.07 3.95
CA GLY A 88 4.74 12.53 3.83
C GLY A 88 5.09 13.18 5.16
N GLY A 89 6.38 13.48 5.35
CA GLY A 89 6.84 14.16 6.55
C GLY A 89 6.29 15.58 6.60
N LYS A 90 5.24 15.82 7.39
CA LYS A 90 5.15 17.09 8.11
C LYS A 90 6.35 17.14 9.02
N ASN A 91 7.22 18.13 8.79
CA ASN A 91 8.32 18.51 9.66
C ASN A 91 8.01 18.16 11.11
N GLN A 92 8.66 17.12 11.64
CA GLN A 92 8.76 16.93 13.06
C GLN A 92 9.49 18.18 13.55
N LYS A 93 8.74 19.13 14.11
CA LYS A 93 9.30 20.19 14.94
C LYS A 93 10.17 19.49 15.96
N ILE A 94 11.48 19.57 15.75
CA ILE A 94 12.45 19.37 16.81
C ILE A 94 12.04 20.31 17.94
N GLY A 95 11.46 19.73 18.99
CA GLY A 95 11.34 20.40 20.27
C GLY A 95 12.76 20.60 20.77
N GLU A 96 13.30 21.77 20.49
CA GLU A 96 14.50 22.28 21.13
C GLU A 96 14.07 22.63 22.57
N GLN A 97 14.34 21.70 23.49
CA GLN A 97 14.42 22.02 24.91
C GLN A 97 15.70 22.84 25.09
N GLY A 98 15.54 24.11 25.48
CA GLY A 98 16.59 25.00 25.94
C GLY A 98 16.02 25.92 27.01
#